data_AF-A0A6N7YHK3-F1
#
_entry.id   AF-A0A6N7YHK3-F1
#
_cell.length_a   1.000
_cell.length_b   1.000
_cell.length_c   1.000
_cell.angle_alpha   90.00
_cell.angle_beta   90.00
_cell.angle_gamma   90.00
#
_symmetry.space_group_name_H-M   'P 1'
#
loop_
_entity.id
_entity.type
_entity.pdbx_description
1 polymer ?
#
loop_
_entity_poly.entity_id
_entity_poly.type
_entity_poly.pdbx_seq_one_letter_code
_entity_poly.pdbx_strand_id
1 'polypeptide(L)'
;MTSNGSAYARFRRALQSGNLTLVRTAAAELPNVSLDDALHVCVLLRDREPERYERAAVRWIARFCVERRDVSIEDVDQASQAFALMREDPERALLALQALCAGV
;
A
#
# COMPACT_ATOMS: atom_id res chain seq x y z
N MET A 1 13.51 -24.71 -0.56
CA MET A 1 12.65 -23.62 -1.05
C MET A 1 11.62 -23.34 0.03
N THR A 2 11.71 -22.21 0.72
CA THR A 2 10.82 -21.91 1.85
C THR A 2 9.41 -21.61 1.34
N SER A 3 8.39 -22.14 2.01
CA SER A 3 6.96 -21.90 1.71
C SER A 3 6.64 -20.40 1.59
N ASN A 4 7.32 -19.56 2.38
CA ASN A 4 7.19 -18.10 2.38
C ASN A 4 7.58 -17.45 1.04
N GLY A 5 8.60 -17.95 0.33
CA GLY A 5 8.99 -17.39 -0.97
C GLY A 5 7.93 -17.65 -2.06
N SER A 6 7.28 -18.82 -2.00
CA SER A 6 6.19 -19.18 -2.92
C SER A 6 4.92 -18.36 -2.64
N ALA A 7 4.58 -18.14 -1.37
CA ALA A 7 3.45 -17.31 -0.97
C ALA A 7 3.61 -15.84 -1.39
N TYR A 8 4.78 -15.24 -1.14
CA TYR A 8 5.05 -13.87 -1.57
C TYR A 8 5.01 -13.71 -3.10
N ALA A 9 5.57 -14.66 -3.85
CA ALA A 9 5.50 -14.64 -5.31
C ALA A 9 4.05 -14.74 -5.82
N ARG A 10 3.19 -15.52 -5.15
CA ARG A 10 1.75 -15.60 -5.46
C ARG A 10 1.06 -14.25 -5.21
N PHE A 11 1.33 -13.62 -4.08
CA PHE A 11 0.81 -12.30 -3.75
C PHE A 11 1.21 -11.23 -4.77
N ARG A 12 2.50 -11.18 -5.15
CA ARG A 12 2.99 -10.24 -6.19
C ARG A 12 2.30 -10.45 -7.54
N ARG A 13 2.09 -11.70 -7.97
CA ARG A 13 1.33 -12.00 -9.19
C ARG A 13 -0.14 -11.58 -9.07
N ALA A 14 -0.75 -11.77 -7.89
CA ALA A 14 -2.12 -11.34 -7.65
C ALA A 14 -2.24 -9.80 -7.77
N LEU A 15 -1.29 -9.04 -7.21
CA LEU A 15 -1.24 -7.59 -7.37
C LEU A 15 -1.13 -7.17 -8.85
N GLN A 16 -0.24 -7.82 -9.61
CA GLN A 16 -0.07 -7.55 -11.05
C GLN A 16 -1.35 -7.83 -11.85
N SER A 17 -2.15 -8.82 -11.44
CA SER A 17 -3.43 -9.12 -12.09
C SER A 17 -4.54 -8.10 -11.80
N GLY A 18 -4.39 -7.29 -10.74
CA GLY A 18 -5.45 -6.40 -10.24
C GLY A 18 -6.71 -7.13 -9.74
N ASN A 19 -6.65 -8.45 -9.53
CA ASN A 19 -7.78 -9.20 -8.99
C ASN A 19 -7.80 -9.12 -7.46
N LEU A 20 -8.65 -8.26 -6.93
CA LEU A 20 -8.73 -7.95 -5.50
C LEU A 20 -9.08 -9.18 -4.64
N THR A 21 -9.86 -10.12 -5.16
CA THR A 21 -10.16 -11.39 -4.48
C THR A 21 -8.88 -12.21 -4.32
N LEU A 22 -8.11 -12.38 -5.39
CA LEU A 22 -6.84 -13.10 -5.34
C LEU A 22 -5.81 -12.39 -4.44
N VAL A 23 -5.77 -11.07 -4.48
CA VAL A 23 -4.89 -10.26 -3.61
C VAL A 23 -5.22 -10.50 -2.14
N ARG A 24 -6.50 -10.48 -1.76
CA ARG A 24 -6.94 -10.75 -0.38
C ARG A 24 -6.59 -12.16 0.07
N THR A 25 -6.88 -13.16 -0.77
CA THR A 25 -6.54 -14.56 -0.47
C THR A 25 -5.04 -14.73 -0.29
N ALA A 26 -4.23 -14.21 -1.21
CA ALA A 26 -2.78 -14.34 -1.14
C ALA A 26 -2.16 -13.54 0.03
N ALA A 27 -2.72 -12.36 0.36
CA ALA A 27 -2.26 -11.57 1.50
C ALA A 27 -2.50 -12.28 2.83
N ALA A 28 -3.62 -13.00 2.97
CA ALA A 28 -3.94 -13.75 4.18
C ALA A 28 -2.97 -14.92 4.46
N GLU A 29 -2.23 -15.36 3.44
CA GLU A 29 -1.20 -16.40 3.56
C GLU A 29 0.17 -15.84 3.97
N LEU A 30 0.35 -14.51 3.94
CA LEU A 30 1.61 -13.88 4.33
C LEU A 30 1.65 -13.67 5.85
N PRO A 31 2.80 -13.91 6.50
CA PRO A 31 2.96 -13.61 7.91
C PRO A 31 2.89 -12.11 8.20
N ASN A 32 3.33 -11.30 7.23
CA ASN A 32 3.20 -9.84 7.25
C ASN A 32 3.17 -9.33 5.79
N VAL A 33 2.39 -8.28 5.55
CA VAL A 33 2.41 -7.53 4.28
C VAL A 33 3.28 -6.30 4.51
N SER A 34 4.31 -6.06 3.70
CA SER A 34 5.15 -4.88 3.87
C SER A 34 4.36 -3.57 3.74
N LEU A 35 4.90 -2.45 4.23
CA LEU A 35 4.27 -1.14 4.06
C LEU A 35 4.12 -0.76 2.57
N ASP A 36 5.13 -1.09 1.76
CA ASP A 36 5.13 -0.88 0.30
C ASP A 36 4.09 -1.76 -0.42
N ASP A 37 3.99 -3.04 -0.06
CA ASP A 37 2.95 -3.90 -0.61
C ASP A 37 1.54 -3.45 -0.17
N ALA A 38 1.38 -2.97 1.05
CA ALA A 38 0.12 -2.40 1.52
C ALA A 38 -0.27 -1.13 0.74
N LEU A 39 0.71 -0.33 0.31
CA LEU A 39 0.49 0.81 -0.58
C LEU A 39 -0.09 0.35 -1.93
N HIS A 40 0.49 -0.69 -2.54
CA HIS A 40 -0.03 -1.27 -3.77
C HIS A 40 -1.48 -1.78 -3.62
N VAL A 41 -1.84 -2.35 -2.47
CA VAL A 41 -3.23 -2.74 -2.18
C VAL A 41 -4.14 -1.51 -2.10
N CYS A 42 -3.71 -0.41 -1.49
CA CYS A 42 -4.49 0.83 -1.43
C CYS A 42 -4.75 1.38 -2.84
N VAL A 43 -3.73 1.41 -3.71
CA VAL A 43 -3.89 1.84 -5.11
C VAL A 43 -4.89 0.96 -5.85
N LEU A 44 -4.85 -0.36 -5.65
CA LEU A 44 -5.80 -1.27 -6.28
C LEU A 44 -7.25 -1.05 -5.79
N LEU A 45 -7.44 -0.72 -4.51
CA LEU A 45 -8.76 -0.43 -3.95
C LEU A 45 -9.39 0.82 -4.56
N ARG A 46 -8.60 1.84 -4.89
CA ARG A 46 -9.09 3.07 -5.55
C ARG A 46 -9.98 2.76 -6.76
N ASP A 47 -9.55 1.83 -7.60
CA ASP A 47 -10.20 1.55 -8.89
C ASP A 47 -11.33 0.53 -8.77
N ARG A 48 -11.30 -0.34 -7.76
CA ARG A 48 -12.22 -1.49 -7.64
C ARG A 48 -13.27 -1.35 -6.56
N GLU A 49 -12.94 -0.66 -5.47
CA GLU A 49 -13.77 -0.46 -4.28
C GLU A 49 -13.52 0.95 -3.71
N PRO A 50 -13.91 2.02 -4.44
CA PRO A 50 -13.63 3.40 -4.05
C PRO A 50 -14.19 3.75 -2.66
N GLU A 51 -15.28 3.11 -2.24
CA GLU A 51 -15.86 3.24 -0.90
C GLU A 51 -14.95 2.74 0.22
N ARG A 52 -13.97 1.88 -0.10
CA ARG A 52 -12.98 1.35 0.86
C ARG A 52 -11.62 2.02 0.74
N TYR A 53 -11.38 2.76 -0.34
CA TYR A 53 -10.10 3.40 -0.62
C TYR A 53 -9.68 4.36 0.48
N GLU A 54 -10.56 5.29 0.88
CA GLU A 54 -10.25 6.32 1.88
C GLU A 54 -9.88 5.69 3.24
N ARG A 55 -10.66 4.69 3.68
CA ARG A 55 -10.37 3.94 4.90
C ARG A 55 -9.05 3.16 4.80
N ALA A 56 -8.70 2.66 3.63
CA ALA A 56 -7.42 1.98 3.41
C ALA A 56 -6.24 2.97 3.47
N ALA A 57 -6.36 4.14 2.84
CA ALA A 57 -5.36 5.21 2.89
C ALA A 57 -5.10 5.68 4.34
N VAL A 58 -6.15 5.96 5.11
CA VAL A 58 -6.01 6.37 6.53
C VAL A 58 -5.31 5.29 7.36
N ARG A 59 -5.68 4.01 7.16
CA ARG A 59 -5.01 2.90 7.84
C ARG A 59 -3.55 2.76 7.45
N TRP A 60 -3.22 3.03 6.19
CA TRP A 60 -1.85 3.02 5.71
C TRP A 60 -1.03 4.14 6.36
N ILE A 61 -1.57 5.37 6.44
CA ILE A 61 -0.91 6.50 7.10
C ILE A 61 -0.66 6.21 8.58
N ALA A 62 -1.67 5.69 9.29
CA ALA A 62 -1.52 5.30 10.69
C ALA A 62 -0.42 4.24 10.88
N ARG A 63 -0.34 3.28 9.95
CA ARG A 63 0.70 2.25 9.96
C ARG A 63 2.08 2.84 9.67
N PHE A 64 2.20 3.74 8.69
CA PHE A 64 3.43 4.47 8.41
C PHE A 64 3.96 5.19 9.65
N CYS A 65 3.10 5.89 10.39
CA CYS A 65 3.46 6.59 11.64
C CYS A 65 3.97 5.65 12.75
N VAL A 66 3.53 4.38 12.75
CA VAL A 66 3.89 3.40 13.79
C VAL A 66 5.12 2.58 13.39
N GLU A 67 5.27 2.25 12.11
CA GLU A 67 6.37 1.41 11.63
C GLU A 67 7.68 2.17 11.39
N ARG A 68 7.61 3.49 11.21
CA ARG A 68 8.77 4.34 10.94
C ARG A 68 9.11 5.17 12.17
N ARG A 69 10.41 5.24 12.49
CA ARG A 69 10.88 5.75 13.77
C ARG A 69 10.90 7.27 13.83
N ASP A 70 11.25 7.92 12.72
CA ASP A 70 11.52 9.36 12.67
C ASP A 70 10.50 10.11 11.79
N VAL A 71 9.23 9.67 11.82
CA VAL A 71 8.14 10.30 11.05
C VAL A 71 7.83 11.68 11.62
N SER A 72 7.93 12.69 10.77
CA SER A 72 7.52 14.05 11.07
C SER A 72 6.05 14.31 10.68
N ILE A 73 5.51 15.42 11.15
CA ILE A 73 4.18 15.89 10.70
C ILE A 73 4.18 16.20 9.19
N GLU A 74 5.31 16.67 8.64
CA GLU A 74 5.46 16.95 7.21
C GLU A 74 5.35 15.67 6.37
N ASP A 75 5.92 14.55 6.84
CA ASP A 75 5.79 13.25 6.16
C ASP A 75 4.33 12.76 6.14
N VAL A 76 3.60 12.98 7.24
CA VAL A 76 2.17 12.62 7.35
C VAL A 76 1.30 13.48 6.44
N ASP A 77 1.60 14.78 6.36
CA ASP A 77 0.92 15.70 5.46
C ASP A 77 1.22 15.34 3.99
N GLN A 78 2.47 15.05 3.65
CA GLN A 78 2.87 14.59 2.33
C GLN A 78 2.15 13.29 1.93
N ALA A 79 2.06 12.31 2.85
CA ALA A 79 1.30 11.08 2.60
C ALA A 79 -0.18 11.38 2.34
N SER A 80 -0.78 12.24 3.17
CA SER A 80 -2.20 12.62 3.07
C SER A 80 -2.51 13.30 1.73
N GLN A 81 -1.68 14.26 1.33
CA GLN A 81 -1.78 14.96 0.05
C GLN A 81 -1.59 14.01 -1.14
N ALA A 82 -0.62 13.09 -1.07
CA ALA A 82 -0.38 12.12 -2.12
C ALA A 82 -1.57 11.16 -2.31
N PHE A 83 -2.20 10.69 -1.23
CA PHE A 83 -3.42 9.89 -1.33
C PHE A 83 -4.60 10.69 -1.91
N ALA A 84 -4.75 11.98 -1.58
CA ALA A 84 -5.77 12.83 -2.19
C ALA A 84 -5.53 13.03 -3.70
N LEU A 85 -4.28 13.23 -4.11
CA LEU A 85 -3.87 13.42 -5.51
C LEU A 85 -4.03 12.15 -6.36
N MET A 86 -4.11 10.98 -5.74
CA MET A 86 -4.08 9.67 -6.41
C MET A 86 -5.15 9.48 -7.51
N ARG A 87 -6.28 10.20 -7.45
CA ARG A 87 -7.32 10.15 -8.50
C ARG A 87 -7.01 11.05 -9.69
N GLU A 88 -6.22 12.09 -9.50
CA GLU A 88 -5.88 13.09 -10.50
C GLU A 88 -4.56 12.76 -11.19
N ASP A 89 -3.54 12.41 -10.40
CA ASP A 89 -2.19 12.08 -10.86
C ASP A 89 -1.65 10.87 -10.10
N PRO A 90 -1.98 9.64 -10.56
CA PRO A 90 -1.61 8.41 -9.87
C PRO A 90 -0.11 8.14 -9.88
N GLU A 91 0.60 8.53 -10.95
CA GLU A 91 2.03 8.28 -11.07
C GLU A 91 2.81 9.14 -10.09
N ARG A 92 2.51 10.45 -10.04
CA ARG A 92 3.13 11.37 -9.08
C ARG A 92 2.79 11.02 -7.64
N ALA A 93 1.53 10.70 -7.36
CA ALA A 93 1.10 10.27 -6.03
C ALA A 93 1.83 9.01 -5.57
N LEU A 94 1.96 8.01 -6.44
CA LEU A 94 2.65 6.76 -6.11
C LEU A 94 4.14 6.98 -5.86
N LEU A 95 4.81 7.78 -6.71
CA LEU A 95 6.22 8.12 -6.51
C LEU A 95 6.46 8.82 -5.17
N ALA A 96 5.59 9.77 -4.78
CA ALA A 96 5.68 10.45 -3.49
C ALA A 96 5.51 9.49 -2.31
N LEU A 97 4.56 8.57 -2.37
CA LEU A 97 4.32 7.58 -1.32
C LEU A 97 5.44 6.52 -1.25
N GLN A 98 6.00 6.12 -2.39
CA GLN A 98 7.14 5.21 -2.43
C GLN A 98 8.42 5.86 -1.88
N ALA A 99 8.60 7.17 -2.07
CA ALA A 99 9.70 7.90 -1.43
C ALA A 99 9.60 7.85 0.10
N LEU A 100 8.38 7.97 0.65
CA LEU A 100 8.12 7.79 2.09
C LEU A 100 8.27 6.34 2.57
N CYS A 101 8.13 5.34 1.69
CA CYS A 101 8.50 3.97 2.00
C CYS A 101 10.04 3.77 2.02
N ALA A 102 10.77 4.52 1.19
CA ALA A 102 12.21 4.35 1.03
C ALA A 102 13.04 5.17 2.03
N GLY A 103 12.50 6.30 2.51
CA GLY A 103 13.08 7.16 3.52
C GLY A 103 12.24 7.20 4.80
N VAL A 104 12.85 7.67 5.88
CA VAL A 104 12.41 7.56 7.30
C VAL A 104 12.72 6.21 7.94
#